data_AF-A0A5K7SGY9-F1
#
_entry.id   AF-A0A5K7SGY9-F1
#
_cell.length_a   1.000
_cell.length_b   1.000
_cell.length_c   1.000
_cell.angle_alpha   90.00
_cell.angle_beta   90.00
_cell.angle_gamma   90.00
#
_symmetry.space_group_name_H-M   'P 1'
#
loop_
_entity.id
_entity.type
_entity.pdbx_description
1 polymer ?
#
loop_
_entity_poly.entity_id
_entity_poly.type
_entity_poly.pdbx_seq_one_letter_code
_entity_poly.pdbx_strand_id
1 'polypeptide(L)'
;MKRNITGISLLIIILVFYQCRKETVHEKLVDITDNLFLNALIESGVDTDNDKLISLVEAEAVTYLDVSATGIFDLKGIENFTNLETFFCSKNNLKEIDLSKNSALKELAVNENQLADLNLEYNQNLTGFYCSGNKLINLDISDKKFLTKLNCENNKLKTLNVSGNSALKEFNCDENNLEELDLSTCIALETLHCYHNQLNSLDLTGNIELRYLDCRVNKISNVNLSKSTNLEFLNCSNNIQLSSLDISNVSALKDLWCSYADLRMLDVSKNLMLRTIVCATNKIADLNVSGNHNLGVLRCDENLISKLDISKNEELSILFCGQNLLDSIDLSNNSALTFLDCGNNTIQKLDVAKNLKLESLSCYQTEIKILDVTQNESLVQLCCSHTNLEQLNISSNKKLRSLWLENMPKLNKVCVWNLPFPPNGNFDLRADNSPNVYFTANCN
;
A
#
# COMPACT_ATOMS: atom_id res chain seq x y z
N MET A 1 -25.82 -70.11 -86.10
CA MET A 1 -25.73 -69.10 -87.17
C MET A 1 -27.00 -68.24 -87.09
N LYS A 2 -26.90 -66.90 -87.05
CA LYS A 2 -27.95 -65.94 -86.57
C LYS A 2 -28.16 -66.03 -85.03
N ARG A 3 -28.46 -64.96 -84.26
CA ARG A 3 -28.72 -63.53 -84.58
C ARG A 3 -28.45 -62.60 -83.35
N ASN A 4 -28.27 -61.29 -83.59
CA ASN A 4 -28.15 -60.19 -82.60
C ASN A 4 -29.41 -60.02 -81.71
N ILE A 5 -29.43 -59.25 -80.61
CA ILE A 5 -29.53 -57.76 -80.48
C ILE A 5 -29.14 -57.42 -79.01
N THR A 6 -28.05 -56.71 -78.65
CA THR A 6 -27.70 -55.26 -78.72
C THR A 6 -28.48 -54.29 -77.80
N GLY A 7 -27.76 -53.67 -76.85
CA GLY A 7 -28.07 -52.46 -76.06
C GLY A 7 -26.83 -52.12 -75.18
N ILE A 8 -25.96 -51.16 -75.54
CA ILE A 8 -26.02 -49.71 -75.21
C ILE A 8 -26.01 -49.50 -73.68
N SER A 9 -25.07 -48.80 -73.02
CA SER A 9 -23.82 -48.08 -73.39
C SER A 9 -22.92 -47.99 -72.11
N LEU A 10 -21.79 -47.27 -71.97
CA LEU A 10 -21.08 -46.19 -72.70
C LEU A 10 -19.56 -46.27 -72.37
N LEU A 11 -18.73 -45.32 -72.84
CA LEU A 11 -17.32 -45.15 -72.45
C LEU A 11 -17.13 -44.19 -71.26
N ILE A 12 -16.16 -44.48 -70.39
CA ILE A 12 -15.30 -43.47 -69.75
C ILE A 12 -13.84 -43.96 -69.83
N ILE A 13 -12.93 -43.09 -70.29
CA ILE A 13 -11.49 -43.37 -70.39
C ILE A 13 -10.72 -42.55 -69.34
N ILE A 14 -9.68 -43.18 -68.82
CA ILE A 14 -8.69 -42.73 -67.82
C ILE A 14 -7.94 -41.46 -68.25
N LEU A 15 -7.62 -40.56 -67.31
CA LEU A 15 -6.28 -39.94 -67.17
C LEU A 15 -6.11 -39.20 -65.82
N VAL A 16 -5.19 -39.73 -65.00
CA VAL A 16 -4.39 -39.10 -63.91
C VAL A 16 -5.03 -37.99 -63.05
N PHE A 17 -5.18 -38.29 -61.75
CA PHE A 17 -4.77 -37.35 -60.70
C PHE A 17 -3.89 -38.03 -59.66
N TYR A 18 -2.85 -37.32 -59.24
CA TYR A 18 -1.99 -37.67 -58.10
C TYR A 18 -2.85 -37.78 -56.83
N GLN A 19 -3.10 -38.99 -56.34
CA GLN A 19 -3.59 -39.19 -54.98
C GLN A 19 -2.38 -39.46 -54.08
N CYS A 20 -1.69 -38.37 -53.74
CA CYS A 20 -0.77 -38.37 -52.62
C CYS A 20 -1.56 -38.80 -51.39
N ARG A 21 -1.28 -39.99 -50.84
CA ARG A 21 -1.72 -40.33 -49.48
C ARG A 21 -1.09 -39.28 -48.57
N LYS A 22 -1.90 -38.32 -48.12
CA LYS A 22 -1.68 -37.75 -46.79
C LYS A 22 -1.94 -38.90 -45.83
N GLU A 23 -0.88 -39.56 -45.39
CA GLU A 23 -0.92 -40.20 -44.09
C GLU A 23 -1.20 -39.07 -43.10
N THR A 24 -2.40 -39.06 -42.54
CA THR A 24 -2.72 -38.23 -41.38
C THR A 24 -1.83 -38.71 -40.25
N VAL A 25 -0.70 -38.03 -40.06
CA VAL A 25 0.01 -38.07 -38.79
C VAL A 25 -1.04 -37.68 -37.74
N HIS A 26 -1.46 -38.64 -36.92
CA HIS A 26 -2.26 -38.31 -35.75
C HIS A 26 -1.34 -37.50 -34.84
N GLU A 27 -1.59 -36.20 -34.81
CA GLU A 27 -0.82 -35.29 -34.00
C GLU A 27 -0.99 -35.69 -32.54
N LYS A 28 0.12 -35.67 -31.79
CA LYS A 28 0.06 -36.04 -30.38
C LYS A 28 -0.68 -34.93 -29.64
N LEU A 29 -1.72 -35.31 -28.91
CA LEU A 29 -2.52 -34.41 -28.11
C LEU A 29 -1.93 -34.26 -26.71
N VAL A 30 -2.09 -33.08 -26.13
CA VAL A 30 -1.84 -32.79 -24.72
C VAL A 30 -2.95 -33.44 -23.88
N ASP A 31 -2.56 -34.12 -22.81
CA ASP A 31 -3.50 -34.68 -21.82
C ASP A 31 -3.94 -33.57 -20.85
N ILE A 32 -5.17 -33.06 -21.01
CA ILE A 32 -5.75 -31.98 -20.20
C ILE A 32 -7.01 -32.52 -19.51
N THR A 33 -7.02 -32.48 -18.18
CA THR A 33 -8.08 -33.05 -17.32
C THR A 33 -9.11 -32.02 -16.87
N ASP A 34 -8.70 -30.76 -16.64
CA ASP A 34 -9.58 -29.66 -16.25
C ASP A 34 -10.15 -28.97 -17.49
N ASN A 35 -11.47 -29.09 -17.68
CA ASN A 35 -12.18 -28.42 -18.77
C ASN A 35 -12.08 -26.88 -18.68
N LEU A 36 -11.89 -26.30 -17.49
CA LEU A 36 -11.65 -24.86 -17.35
C LEU A 36 -10.28 -24.49 -17.91
N PHE A 37 -9.27 -25.34 -17.73
CA PHE A 37 -7.93 -25.11 -18.30
C PHE A 37 -7.95 -25.30 -19.81
N LEU A 38 -8.60 -26.35 -20.32
CA LEU A 38 -8.79 -26.55 -21.77
C LEU A 38 -9.51 -25.35 -22.42
N ASN A 39 -10.62 -24.89 -21.84
CA ASN A 39 -11.34 -23.72 -22.35
C ASN A 39 -10.46 -22.46 -22.29
N ALA A 40 -9.71 -22.24 -21.21
CA ALA A 40 -8.81 -21.09 -21.10
C ALA A 40 -7.67 -21.11 -22.14
N LEU A 41 -7.16 -22.29 -22.50
CA LEU A 41 -6.17 -22.46 -23.57
C LEU A 41 -6.78 -22.13 -24.96
N ILE A 42 -7.99 -22.62 -25.24
CA ILE A 42 -8.72 -22.31 -26.47
C ILE A 42 -9.03 -20.80 -26.56
N GLU A 43 -9.53 -20.19 -25.49
CA GLU A 43 -9.82 -18.76 -25.40
C GLU A 43 -8.55 -17.88 -25.50
N SER A 44 -7.40 -18.39 -25.05
CA SER A 44 -6.09 -17.76 -25.23
C SER A 44 -5.51 -17.89 -26.64
N GLY A 45 -6.18 -18.61 -27.55
CA GLY A 45 -5.74 -18.83 -28.93
C GLY A 45 -4.64 -19.87 -29.09
N VAL A 46 -4.50 -20.81 -28.15
CA VAL A 46 -3.56 -21.94 -28.27
C VAL A 46 -4.07 -22.99 -29.27
N ASP A 47 -5.39 -23.18 -29.35
CA ASP A 47 -6.06 -23.96 -30.40
C ASP A 47 -6.03 -23.15 -31.72
N THR A 48 -5.07 -23.48 -32.59
CA THR A 48 -4.78 -22.74 -33.82
C THR A 48 -5.54 -23.29 -35.03
N ASP A 49 -5.91 -24.57 -35.04
CA ASP A 49 -6.66 -25.20 -36.13
C ASP A 49 -8.18 -25.28 -35.88
N ASN A 50 -8.61 -24.94 -34.66
CA ASN A 50 -9.98 -24.86 -34.15
C ASN A 50 -10.67 -26.24 -34.01
N ASP A 51 -9.92 -27.32 -33.80
CA ASP A 51 -10.47 -28.66 -33.55
C ASP A 51 -10.94 -28.88 -32.09
N LYS A 52 -10.65 -27.94 -31.18
CA LYS A 52 -10.96 -27.93 -29.73
C LYS A 52 -10.17 -28.92 -28.89
N LEU A 53 -9.07 -29.44 -29.42
CA LEU A 53 -8.04 -30.16 -28.70
C LEU A 53 -6.79 -29.27 -28.67
N ILE A 54 -5.76 -29.70 -27.96
CA ILE A 54 -4.47 -29.01 -27.96
C ILE A 54 -3.42 -30.03 -28.39
N SER A 55 -2.73 -29.75 -29.48
CA SER A 55 -1.61 -30.56 -29.96
C SER A 55 -0.31 -30.24 -29.21
N LEU A 56 0.67 -31.14 -29.27
CA LEU A 56 2.02 -30.85 -28.78
C LEU A 56 2.66 -29.66 -29.53
N VAL A 57 2.41 -29.51 -30.83
CA VAL A 57 3.01 -28.43 -31.63
C VAL A 57 2.47 -27.07 -31.20
N GLU A 58 1.17 -26.99 -30.89
CA GLU A 58 0.55 -25.79 -30.33
C GLU A 58 1.10 -25.45 -28.95
N ALA A 59 1.15 -26.43 -28.03
CA ALA A 59 1.71 -26.23 -26.70
C ALA A 59 3.20 -25.81 -26.73
N GLU A 60 4.01 -26.41 -27.62
CA GLU A 60 5.41 -26.04 -27.82
C GLU A 60 5.58 -24.66 -28.48
N ALA A 61 4.59 -24.12 -29.20
CA ALA A 61 4.65 -22.80 -29.81
C ALA A 61 4.37 -21.64 -28.81
N VAL A 62 3.75 -21.92 -27.67
CA VAL A 62 3.36 -20.91 -26.67
C VAL A 62 4.56 -20.45 -25.84
N THR A 63 4.83 -19.16 -25.88
CA THR A 63 5.85 -18.47 -25.04
C THR A 63 5.23 -17.59 -23.94
N TYR A 64 3.97 -17.21 -24.08
CA TYR A 64 3.18 -16.45 -23.11
C TYR A 64 1.83 -17.12 -22.91
N LEU A 65 1.41 -17.33 -21.66
CA LEU A 65 0.09 -17.84 -21.33
C LEU A 65 -0.46 -17.14 -20.08
N ASP A 66 -1.71 -16.67 -20.16
CA ASP A 66 -2.46 -16.16 -19.00
C ASP A 66 -3.82 -16.88 -18.92
N VAL A 67 -4.00 -17.68 -17.88
CA VAL A 67 -5.25 -18.39 -17.55
C VAL A 67 -5.79 -17.94 -16.18
N SER A 68 -5.47 -16.71 -15.77
CA SER A 68 -5.85 -16.17 -14.46
C SER A 68 -7.36 -15.92 -14.33
N ALA A 69 -7.89 -16.04 -13.12
CA ALA A 69 -9.30 -15.77 -12.78
C ALA A 69 -10.35 -16.63 -13.51
N THR A 70 -9.97 -17.83 -13.97
CA THR A 70 -10.82 -18.78 -14.71
C THR A 70 -11.48 -19.83 -13.82
N GLY A 71 -10.95 -20.06 -12.62
CA GLY A 71 -11.44 -21.03 -11.64
C GLY A 71 -10.77 -22.40 -11.69
N ILE A 72 -9.72 -22.57 -12.51
CA ILE A 72 -8.96 -23.80 -12.72
C ILE A 72 -8.52 -24.42 -11.37
N PHE A 73 -8.60 -25.74 -11.26
CA PHE A 73 -8.14 -26.49 -10.08
C PHE A 73 -7.03 -27.50 -10.39
N ASP A 74 -6.81 -27.85 -11.65
CA ASP A 74 -5.75 -28.75 -12.13
C ASP A 74 -5.13 -28.20 -13.43
N LEU A 75 -3.79 -28.19 -13.52
CA LEU A 75 -3.02 -27.70 -14.67
C LEU A 75 -2.36 -28.84 -15.48
N LYS A 76 -2.76 -30.09 -15.25
CA LYS A 76 -2.34 -31.25 -16.04
C LYS A 76 -2.38 -30.93 -17.55
N GLY A 77 -1.26 -31.15 -18.23
CA GLY A 77 -1.03 -30.76 -19.61
C GLY A 77 0.04 -29.67 -19.75
N ILE A 78 0.20 -28.80 -18.73
CA ILE A 78 1.18 -27.69 -18.72
C ILE A 78 2.63 -28.16 -18.94
N GLU A 79 2.95 -29.42 -18.63
CA GLU A 79 4.28 -29.99 -18.81
C GLU A 79 4.73 -30.08 -20.28
N ASN A 80 3.82 -29.88 -21.24
CA ASN A 80 4.10 -29.87 -22.68
C ASN A 80 4.43 -28.46 -23.20
N PHE A 81 4.17 -27.41 -22.42
CA PHE A 81 4.43 -26.00 -22.76
C PHE A 81 5.90 -25.64 -22.47
N THR A 82 6.82 -26.34 -23.14
CA THR A 82 8.25 -26.34 -22.80
C THR A 82 8.98 -25.02 -23.11
N ASN A 83 8.48 -24.24 -24.08
CA ASN A 83 9.02 -22.93 -24.46
C ASN A 83 8.35 -21.75 -23.72
N LEU A 84 7.51 -22.02 -22.72
CA LEU A 84 6.78 -21.01 -21.97
C LEU A 84 7.72 -20.12 -21.14
N GLU A 85 7.80 -18.83 -21.49
CA GLU A 85 8.64 -17.84 -20.82
C GLU A 85 7.87 -17.01 -19.78
N THR A 86 6.57 -16.76 -20.01
CA THR A 86 5.69 -16.04 -19.09
C THR A 86 4.44 -16.87 -18.83
N PHE A 87 4.16 -17.20 -17.57
CA PHE A 87 2.97 -17.94 -17.17
C PHE A 87 2.23 -17.29 -16.01
N PHE A 88 1.00 -16.85 -16.27
CA PHE A 88 0.09 -16.31 -15.26
C PHE A 88 -1.10 -17.24 -15.09
N CYS A 89 -1.32 -17.71 -13.86
CA CYS A 89 -2.46 -18.56 -13.49
C CYS A 89 -3.01 -18.15 -12.11
N SER A 90 -2.96 -16.84 -11.84
CA SER A 90 -3.40 -16.25 -10.56
C SER A 90 -4.93 -16.31 -10.40
N LYS A 91 -5.45 -16.18 -9.16
CA LYS A 91 -6.90 -16.17 -8.88
C LYS A 91 -7.61 -17.46 -9.30
N ASN A 92 -7.00 -18.59 -9.01
CA ASN A 92 -7.50 -19.93 -9.35
C ASN A 92 -7.62 -20.78 -8.07
N ASN A 93 -7.98 -22.06 -8.22
CA ASN A 93 -8.21 -23.01 -7.13
C ASN A 93 -7.06 -24.02 -6.95
N LEU A 94 -5.88 -23.73 -7.49
CA LEU A 94 -4.73 -24.64 -7.53
C LEU A 94 -4.24 -24.96 -6.12
N LYS A 95 -4.06 -26.25 -5.83
CA LYS A 95 -3.46 -26.75 -4.57
C LYS A 95 -2.02 -27.24 -4.75
N GLU A 96 -1.70 -27.65 -5.95
CA GLU A 96 -0.40 -28.09 -6.43
C GLU A 96 -0.22 -27.63 -7.88
N ILE A 97 1.03 -27.59 -8.34
CA ILE A 97 1.41 -27.25 -9.71
C ILE A 97 2.78 -27.87 -9.98
N ASP A 98 2.94 -28.56 -11.12
CA ASP A 98 4.22 -29.10 -11.57
C ASP A 98 4.74 -28.25 -12.74
N LEU A 99 5.83 -27.52 -12.51
CA LEU A 99 6.52 -26.69 -13.51
C LEU A 99 7.88 -27.27 -13.92
N SER A 100 8.14 -28.55 -13.63
CA SER A 100 9.44 -29.20 -13.85
C SER A 100 9.86 -29.31 -15.33
N LYS A 101 8.94 -29.06 -16.28
CA LYS A 101 9.22 -28.99 -17.72
C LYS A 101 9.25 -27.57 -18.29
N ASN A 102 8.74 -26.59 -17.56
CA ASN A 102 8.66 -25.19 -18.00
C ASN A 102 9.93 -24.42 -17.61
N SER A 103 11.10 -24.95 -17.98
CA SER A 103 12.41 -24.40 -17.58
C SER A 103 12.78 -23.09 -18.29
N ALA A 104 12.04 -22.72 -19.34
CA ALA A 104 12.15 -21.43 -20.03
C ALA A 104 11.55 -20.25 -19.24
N LEU A 105 10.80 -20.49 -18.16
CA LEU A 105 10.09 -19.45 -17.40
C LEU A 105 11.04 -18.36 -16.86
N LYS A 106 10.68 -17.12 -17.21
CA LYS A 106 11.25 -15.85 -16.74
C LYS A 106 10.28 -15.11 -15.82
N GLU A 107 8.98 -15.19 -16.11
CA GLU A 107 7.93 -14.61 -15.27
C GLU A 107 6.87 -15.64 -14.91
N LEU A 108 6.55 -15.74 -13.61
CA LEU A 108 5.57 -16.68 -13.08
C LEU A 108 4.67 -15.98 -12.05
N ALA A 109 3.35 -16.02 -12.26
CA ALA A 109 2.35 -15.44 -11.35
C ALA A 109 1.28 -16.46 -10.94
N VAL A 110 1.41 -16.99 -9.73
CA VAL A 110 0.52 -17.99 -9.10
C VAL A 110 -0.28 -17.41 -7.93
N ASN A 111 -0.44 -16.08 -7.87
CA ASN A 111 -1.09 -15.37 -6.75
C ASN A 111 -2.53 -15.82 -6.53
N GLU A 112 -3.05 -15.65 -5.31
CA GLU A 112 -4.46 -15.93 -4.97
C GLU A 112 -4.89 -17.35 -5.38
N ASN A 113 -4.11 -18.34 -4.94
CA ASN A 113 -4.37 -19.77 -5.12
C ASN A 113 -4.40 -20.47 -3.74
N GLN A 114 -4.26 -21.79 -3.71
CA GLN A 114 -4.30 -22.59 -2.47
C GLN A 114 -3.01 -23.40 -2.25
N LEU A 115 -1.91 -23.02 -2.90
CA LEU A 115 -0.63 -23.74 -2.88
C LEU A 115 -0.06 -23.78 -1.46
N ALA A 116 0.21 -24.98 -0.94
CA ALA A 116 0.88 -25.18 0.36
C ALA A 116 2.40 -25.42 0.21
N ASP A 117 2.82 -25.84 -0.98
CA ASP A 117 4.20 -26.06 -1.40
C ASP A 117 4.33 -25.71 -2.89
N LEU A 118 5.55 -25.44 -3.36
CA LEU A 118 5.85 -25.10 -4.74
C LEU A 118 7.32 -25.40 -5.05
N ASN A 119 7.58 -26.43 -5.87
CA ASN A 119 8.93 -26.74 -6.34
C ASN A 119 9.28 -25.87 -7.57
N LEU A 120 10.40 -25.14 -7.49
CA LEU A 120 10.94 -24.31 -8.59
C LEU A 120 12.34 -24.75 -9.05
N GLU A 121 12.84 -25.94 -8.68
CA GLU A 121 14.20 -26.44 -8.97
C GLU A 121 14.64 -26.25 -10.43
N TYR A 122 13.71 -26.37 -11.38
CA TYR A 122 13.97 -26.32 -12.82
C TYR A 122 13.77 -24.94 -13.46
N ASN A 123 13.26 -23.95 -12.71
CA ASN A 123 12.86 -22.64 -13.23
C ASN A 123 13.92 -21.56 -12.92
N GLN A 124 15.19 -21.87 -13.20
CA GLN A 124 16.35 -21.05 -12.80
C GLN A 124 16.44 -19.67 -13.50
N ASN A 125 15.69 -19.49 -14.59
CA ASN A 125 15.68 -18.27 -15.40
C ASN A 125 14.71 -17.20 -14.90
N LEU A 126 13.97 -17.44 -13.80
CA LEU A 126 12.99 -16.50 -13.24
C LEU A 126 13.63 -15.14 -12.90
N THR A 127 13.11 -14.09 -13.54
CA THR A 127 13.39 -12.67 -13.29
C THR A 127 12.29 -11.98 -12.49
N GLY A 128 11.05 -12.48 -12.56
CA GLY A 128 9.92 -12.02 -11.76
C GLY A 128 9.07 -13.19 -11.26
N PHE A 129 8.81 -13.24 -9.95
CA PHE A 129 8.02 -14.31 -9.34
C PHE A 129 7.02 -13.75 -8.34
N TYR A 130 5.74 -14.12 -8.52
CA TYR A 130 4.61 -13.62 -7.76
C TYR A 130 3.76 -14.79 -7.27
N CYS A 131 3.72 -15.02 -5.96
CA CYS A 131 2.97 -16.12 -5.32
C CYS A 131 2.15 -15.64 -4.10
N SER A 132 1.74 -14.37 -4.09
CA SER A 132 1.03 -13.80 -2.94
C SER A 132 -0.33 -14.46 -2.69
N GLY A 133 -0.83 -14.41 -1.45
CA GLY A 133 -2.16 -14.93 -1.12
C GLY A 133 -2.26 -16.45 -1.33
N ASN A 134 -1.25 -17.20 -0.88
CA ASN A 134 -1.21 -18.67 -0.93
C ASN A 134 -1.12 -19.23 0.51
N LYS A 135 -0.70 -20.49 0.65
CA LYS A 135 -0.56 -21.19 1.94
C LYS A 135 0.87 -21.69 2.15
N LEU A 136 1.85 -21.14 1.42
CA LEU A 136 3.24 -21.59 1.42
C LEU A 136 3.85 -21.44 2.82
N ILE A 137 4.42 -22.54 3.33
CA ILE A 137 5.14 -22.57 4.61
C ILE A 137 6.65 -22.44 4.40
N ASN A 138 7.14 -22.92 3.26
CA ASN A 138 8.51 -22.78 2.79
C ASN A 138 8.48 -22.24 1.34
N LEU A 139 9.58 -21.61 0.93
CA LEU A 139 9.81 -21.21 -0.46
C LEU A 139 11.32 -21.25 -0.73
N ASP A 140 11.76 -22.09 -1.67
CA ASP A 140 13.17 -22.12 -2.10
C ASP A 140 13.36 -21.37 -3.42
N ILE A 141 14.14 -20.29 -3.33
CA ILE A 141 14.56 -19.42 -4.43
C ILE A 141 16.08 -19.22 -4.44
N SER A 142 16.83 -20.01 -3.67
CA SER A 142 18.24 -19.79 -3.36
C SER A 142 19.17 -19.90 -4.59
N ASP A 143 18.70 -20.52 -5.66
CA ASP A 143 19.35 -20.67 -6.97
C ASP A 143 18.87 -19.64 -8.02
N LYS A 144 17.81 -18.85 -7.74
CA LYS A 144 17.17 -17.91 -8.67
C LYS A 144 17.96 -16.59 -8.80
N LYS A 145 19.18 -16.71 -9.33
CA LYS A 145 20.19 -15.63 -9.41
C LYS A 145 19.76 -14.41 -10.24
N PHE A 146 18.83 -14.59 -11.17
CA PHE A 146 18.31 -13.53 -12.04
C PHE A 146 17.05 -12.85 -11.47
N LEU A 147 16.56 -13.27 -10.31
CA LEU A 147 15.32 -12.77 -9.74
C LEU A 147 15.45 -11.29 -9.35
N THR A 148 14.69 -10.42 -10.04
CA THR A 148 14.65 -8.97 -9.82
C THR A 148 13.42 -8.51 -9.06
N LYS A 149 12.32 -9.28 -9.13
CA LYS A 149 11.05 -8.99 -8.47
C LYS A 149 10.55 -10.24 -7.76
N LEU A 150 10.24 -10.12 -6.47
CA LEU A 150 9.63 -11.17 -5.67
C LEU A 150 8.44 -10.60 -4.91
N ASN A 151 7.26 -11.18 -5.12
CA ASN A 151 6.13 -11.01 -4.21
C ASN A 151 5.70 -12.37 -3.64
N CYS A 152 5.92 -12.56 -2.34
CA CYS A 152 5.43 -13.71 -1.57
C CYS A 152 4.53 -13.29 -0.39
N GLU A 153 3.90 -12.11 -0.48
CA GLU A 153 2.95 -11.54 0.47
C GLU A 153 1.84 -12.52 0.89
N ASN A 154 1.33 -12.41 2.11
CA ASN A 154 0.16 -13.17 2.59
C ASN A 154 0.33 -14.69 2.35
N ASN A 155 1.36 -15.22 2.99
CA ASN A 155 1.69 -16.64 3.04
C ASN A 155 1.95 -17.03 4.51
N LYS A 156 2.65 -18.14 4.76
CA LYS A 156 2.93 -18.65 6.12
C LYS A 156 4.42 -18.84 6.38
N LEU A 157 5.28 -18.19 5.58
CA LEU A 157 6.73 -18.30 5.66
C LEU A 157 7.22 -17.87 7.03
N LYS A 158 8.02 -18.71 7.69
CA LYS A 158 8.73 -18.39 8.95
C LYS A 158 10.17 -17.95 8.73
N THR A 159 10.74 -18.41 7.63
CA THR A 159 12.09 -18.11 7.16
C THR A 159 12.04 -18.00 5.63
N LEU A 160 12.90 -17.17 5.05
CA LEU A 160 13.04 -17.04 3.61
C LEU A 160 14.51 -16.71 3.29
N ASN A 161 15.19 -17.62 2.60
CA ASN A 161 16.58 -17.46 2.23
C ASN A 161 16.70 -16.73 0.88
N VAL A 162 17.03 -15.44 0.92
CA VAL A 162 17.25 -14.62 -0.29
C VAL A 162 18.73 -14.49 -0.69
N SER A 163 19.64 -15.24 -0.05
CA SER A 163 21.09 -15.01 -0.17
C SER A 163 21.64 -15.15 -1.60
N GLY A 164 20.99 -15.95 -2.45
CA GLY A 164 21.34 -16.11 -3.87
C GLY A 164 20.77 -15.04 -4.82
N ASN A 165 19.86 -14.19 -4.35
CA ASN A 165 19.08 -13.27 -5.18
C ASN A 165 19.68 -11.85 -5.19
N SER A 166 20.96 -11.73 -5.54
CA SER A 166 21.68 -10.45 -5.51
C SER A 166 21.18 -9.42 -6.54
N ALA A 167 20.42 -9.85 -7.54
CA ALA A 167 19.75 -9.01 -8.53
C ALA A 167 18.38 -8.45 -8.07
N LEU A 168 17.91 -8.83 -6.87
CA LEU A 168 16.58 -8.47 -6.36
C LEU A 168 16.48 -6.96 -6.10
N LYS A 169 15.51 -6.32 -6.75
CA LYS A 169 15.23 -4.87 -6.71
C LYS A 169 13.95 -4.54 -5.95
N GLU A 170 12.90 -5.32 -6.20
CA GLU A 170 11.60 -5.18 -5.55
C GLU A 170 11.28 -6.46 -4.80
N PHE A 171 11.12 -6.33 -3.48
CA PHE A 171 10.83 -7.47 -2.61
C PHE A 171 9.65 -7.14 -1.70
N ASN A 172 8.58 -7.91 -1.86
CA ASN A 172 7.42 -7.90 -0.97
C ASN A 172 7.30 -9.27 -0.29
N CYS A 173 7.44 -9.27 1.04
CA CYS A 173 7.22 -10.41 1.93
C CYS A 173 6.23 -10.07 3.06
N ASP A 174 5.33 -9.12 2.81
CA ASP A 174 4.31 -8.67 3.76
C ASP A 174 3.41 -9.83 4.24
N GLU A 175 2.79 -9.66 5.41
CA GLU A 175 1.81 -10.60 5.96
C GLU A 175 2.31 -12.06 5.98
N ASN A 176 3.51 -12.26 6.53
CA ASN A 176 4.11 -13.56 6.78
C ASN A 176 4.47 -13.73 8.27
N ASN A 177 5.21 -14.77 8.63
CA ASN A 177 5.64 -15.06 10.00
C ASN A 177 7.16 -14.98 10.16
N LEU A 178 7.85 -14.16 9.36
CA LEU A 178 9.31 -14.08 9.36
C LEU A 178 9.84 -13.54 10.69
N GLU A 179 10.68 -14.31 11.38
CA GLU A 179 11.33 -13.90 12.65
C GLU A 179 12.67 -13.20 12.42
N GLU A 180 13.30 -13.49 11.27
CA GLU A 180 14.55 -12.91 10.76
C GLU A 180 14.49 -12.71 9.24
N LEU A 181 15.29 -11.77 8.72
CA LEU A 181 15.43 -11.52 7.29
C LEU A 181 16.84 -10.98 6.98
N ASP A 182 17.70 -11.82 6.42
CA ASP A 182 19.04 -11.42 5.97
C ASP A 182 18.98 -10.90 4.52
N LEU A 183 19.27 -9.62 4.35
CA LEU A 183 19.27 -8.92 3.06
C LEU A 183 20.69 -8.52 2.61
N SER A 184 21.74 -9.00 3.30
CA SER A 184 23.12 -8.55 3.12
C SER A 184 23.68 -8.76 1.71
N THR A 185 23.14 -9.73 0.95
CA THR A 185 23.53 -9.99 -0.45
C THR A 185 22.60 -9.33 -1.48
N CYS A 186 21.44 -8.83 -1.09
CA CYS A 186 20.47 -8.13 -1.95
C CYS A 186 20.91 -6.68 -2.21
N ILE A 187 22.12 -6.51 -2.73
CA ILE A 187 22.78 -5.20 -2.90
C ILE A 187 22.07 -4.27 -3.92
N ALA A 188 21.24 -4.85 -4.80
CA ALA A 188 20.45 -4.12 -5.80
C ALA A 188 19.05 -3.71 -5.31
N LEU A 189 18.72 -3.93 -4.03
CA LEU A 189 17.37 -3.73 -3.49
C LEU A 189 17.00 -2.24 -3.43
N GLU A 190 15.97 -1.86 -4.18
CA GLU A 190 15.45 -0.49 -4.29
C GLU A 190 14.17 -0.30 -3.45
N THR A 191 13.35 -1.35 -3.34
CA THR A 191 12.05 -1.33 -2.65
C THR A 191 11.90 -2.58 -1.77
N LEU A 192 11.66 -2.38 -0.48
CA LEU A 192 11.36 -3.45 0.49
C LEU A 192 10.02 -3.22 1.18
N HIS A 193 9.17 -4.24 1.12
CA HIS A 193 7.97 -4.41 1.94
C HIS A 193 8.17 -5.68 2.81
N CYS A 194 8.19 -5.48 4.12
CA CYS A 194 8.20 -6.56 5.13
C CYS A 194 7.24 -6.26 6.31
N TYR A 195 6.16 -5.55 6.04
CA TYR A 195 5.07 -5.25 6.96
C TYR A 195 4.42 -6.54 7.51
N HIS A 196 3.94 -6.48 8.76
CA HIS A 196 3.20 -7.56 9.41
C HIS A 196 3.95 -8.90 9.40
N ASN A 197 5.16 -8.88 9.96
CA ASN A 197 6.00 -10.04 10.22
C ASN A 197 6.36 -10.08 11.72
N GLN A 198 7.37 -10.87 12.11
CA GLN A 198 7.81 -11.04 13.50
C GLN A 198 9.27 -10.59 13.71
N LEU A 199 9.80 -9.74 12.80
CA LEU A 199 11.20 -9.33 12.76
C LEU A 199 11.59 -8.56 14.02
N ASN A 200 12.72 -8.93 14.65
CA ASN A 200 13.21 -8.33 15.91
C ASN A 200 14.25 -7.21 15.69
N SER A 201 14.90 -7.24 14.52
CA SER A 201 15.87 -6.26 14.03
C SER A 201 15.86 -6.27 12.50
N LEU A 202 16.37 -5.20 11.88
CA LEU A 202 16.56 -5.15 10.43
C LEU A 202 17.89 -4.42 10.14
N ASP A 203 18.81 -5.09 9.45
CA ASP A 203 20.08 -4.50 9.00
C ASP A 203 20.02 -4.24 7.49
N LEU A 204 20.16 -2.98 7.09
CA LEU A 204 20.07 -2.53 5.70
C LEU A 204 21.40 -1.92 5.22
N THR A 205 22.51 -2.20 5.90
CA THR A 205 23.83 -1.66 5.55
C THR A 205 24.37 -2.14 4.19
N GLY A 206 23.89 -3.28 3.68
CA GLY A 206 24.18 -3.77 2.33
C GLY A 206 23.30 -3.18 1.23
N ASN A 207 22.13 -2.63 1.58
CA ASN A 207 21.08 -2.23 0.64
C ASN A 207 21.17 -0.72 0.33
N ILE A 208 22.30 -0.30 -0.22
CA ILE A 208 22.63 1.12 -0.43
C ILE A 208 21.75 1.83 -1.47
N GLU A 209 21.12 1.08 -2.38
CA GLU A 209 20.20 1.58 -3.40
C GLU A 209 18.75 1.71 -2.91
N LEU A 210 18.46 1.34 -1.64
CA LEU A 210 17.10 1.32 -1.10
C LEU A 210 16.49 2.73 -1.05
N ARG A 211 15.34 2.90 -1.72
CA ARG A 211 14.55 4.14 -1.81
C ARG A 211 13.25 4.08 -1.02
N TYR A 212 12.68 2.89 -0.87
CA TYR A 212 11.42 2.68 -0.16
C TYR A 212 11.55 1.53 0.86
N LEU A 213 11.14 1.80 2.11
CA LEU A 213 11.02 0.80 3.16
C LEU A 213 9.67 0.91 3.87
N ASP A 214 8.89 -0.17 3.84
CA ASP A 214 7.82 -0.41 4.82
C ASP A 214 8.15 -1.67 5.65
N CYS A 215 8.44 -1.46 6.93
CA CYS A 215 8.69 -2.51 7.92
C CYS A 215 7.74 -2.37 9.13
N ARG A 216 6.57 -1.74 8.94
CA ARG A 216 5.61 -1.49 10.04
C ARG A 216 4.99 -2.79 10.58
N VAL A 217 4.47 -2.76 11.80
CA VAL A 217 3.87 -3.94 12.48
C VAL A 217 4.85 -5.13 12.49
N ASN A 218 5.96 -4.97 13.22
CA ASN A 218 6.93 -6.01 13.52
C ASN A 218 7.30 -5.93 15.01
N LYS A 219 8.34 -6.64 15.43
CA LYS A 219 8.94 -6.57 16.77
C LYS A 219 10.27 -5.79 16.76
N ILE A 220 10.47 -4.91 15.78
CA ILE A 220 11.79 -4.33 15.56
C ILE A 220 12.17 -3.43 16.73
N SER A 221 13.30 -3.74 17.35
CA SER A 221 13.93 -2.93 18.39
C SER A 221 15.03 -2.02 17.85
N ASN A 222 15.58 -2.35 16.68
CA ASN A 222 16.63 -1.59 15.98
C ASN A 222 16.55 -1.77 14.46
N VAL A 223 16.56 -0.66 13.71
CA VAL A 223 16.73 -0.62 12.24
C VAL A 223 18.07 0.05 11.94
N ASN A 224 19.01 -0.65 11.29
CA ASN A 224 20.32 -0.10 10.93
C ASN A 224 20.27 0.56 9.54
N LEU A 225 20.04 1.88 9.51
CA LEU A 225 19.95 2.71 8.30
C LEU A 225 21.25 3.46 7.98
N SER A 226 22.37 3.10 8.62
CA SER A 226 23.63 3.87 8.57
C SER A 226 24.30 3.99 7.18
N LYS A 227 23.80 3.25 6.18
CA LYS A 227 24.22 3.33 4.76
C LYS A 227 23.09 3.65 3.78
N SER A 228 21.85 3.82 4.26
CA SER A 228 20.65 4.00 3.43
C SER A 228 20.50 5.46 2.95
N THR A 229 21.54 6.02 2.32
CA THR A 229 21.59 7.45 1.96
C THR A 229 20.58 7.83 0.88
N ASN A 230 20.12 6.86 0.09
CA ASN A 230 19.15 7.04 -1.00
C ASN A 230 17.69 6.86 -0.56
N LEU A 231 17.42 6.52 0.71
CA LEU A 231 16.07 6.20 1.19
C LEU A 231 15.19 7.46 1.24
N GLU A 232 14.10 7.45 0.48
CA GLU A 232 13.18 8.57 0.30
C GLU A 232 11.91 8.42 1.15
N PHE A 233 11.48 7.18 1.38
CA PHE A 233 10.31 6.82 2.21
C PHE A 233 10.71 5.79 3.28
N LEU A 234 10.37 6.07 4.54
CA LEU A 234 10.55 5.17 5.68
C LEU A 234 9.26 5.04 6.47
N ASN A 235 8.70 3.83 6.53
CA ASN A 235 7.66 3.46 7.48
C ASN A 235 8.13 2.34 8.42
N CYS A 236 8.41 2.69 9.66
CA CYS A 236 8.75 1.78 10.74
C CYS A 236 7.70 1.80 11.88
N SER A 237 6.50 2.29 11.59
CA SER A 237 5.42 2.44 12.59
C SER A 237 4.97 1.11 13.21
N ASN A 238 4.30 1.14 14.37
CA ASN A 238 3.83 -0.06 15.06
C ASN A 238 4.94 -1.08 15.39
N ASN A 239 6.18 -0.59 15.59
CA ASN A 239 7.27 -1.35 16.17
C ASN A 239 7.42 -0.94 17.64
N ILE A 240 6.58 -1.50 18.50
CA ILE A 240 6.43 -1.06 19.92
C ILE A 240 7.69 -1.25 20.79
N GLN A 241 8.73 -1.90 20.27
CA GLN A 241 10.03 -2.08 20.93
C GLN A 241 11.11 -1.11 20.41
N LEU A 242 10.83 -0.34 19.35
CA LEU A 242 11.74 0.65 18.78
C LEU A 242 11.78 1.88 19.69
N SER A 243 12.80 1.96 20.53
CA SER A 243 12.98 3.05 21.52
C SER A 243 13.90 4.18 21.07
N SER A 244 14.60 3.98 19.95
CA SER A 244 15.49 4.94 19.29
C SER A 244 15.48 4.70 17.78
N LEU A 245 15.59 5.77 17.00
CA LEU A 245 15.69 5.71 15.53
C LEU A 245 16.79 6.67 15.07
N ASP A 246 17.90 6.15 14.53
CA ASP A 246 18.95 6.95 13.90
C ASP A 246 18.69 7.06 12.38
N ILE A 247 18.33 8.27 11.96
CA ILE A 247 18.12 8.66 10.56
C ILE A 247 19.13 9.72 10.10
N SER A 248 20.23 9.93 10.85
CA SER A 248 21.21 10.99 10.58
C SER A 248 21.92 10.88 9.22
N ASN A 249 22.04 9.66 8.69
CA ASN A 249 22.62 9.38 7.36
C ASN A 249 21.57 9.33 6.24
N VAL A 250 20.28 9.43 6.56
CA VAL A 250 19.15 9.24 5.63
C VAL A 250 18.74 10.58 5.01
N SER A 251 19.69 11.24 4.34
CA SER A 251 19.56 12.65 3.91
C SER A 251 18.55 12.88 2.78
N ALA A 252 18.22 11.85 2.00
CA ALA A 252 17.22 11.91 0.93
C ALA A 252 15.76 11.81 1.40
N LEU A 253 15.53 11.56 2.70
CA LEU A 253 14.21 11.24 3.26
C LEU A 253 13.19 12.37 3.07
N LYS A 254 12.04 12.02 2.49
CA LYS A 254 10.89 12.92 2.22
C LYS A 254 9.72 12.61 3.14
N ASP A 255 9.51 11.33 3.44
CA ASP A 255 8.36 10.86 4.21
C ASP A 255 8.82 9.91 5.32
N LEU A 256 8.59 10.31 6.57
CA LEU A 256 8.95 9.57 7.78
C LEU A 256 7.70 9.18 8.58
N TRP A 257 7.49 7.88 8.74
CA TRP A 257 6.36 7.30 9.47
C TRP A 257 6.89 6.37 10.56
N CYS A 258 6.88 6.85 11.81
CA CYS A 258 7.41 6.18 13.00
C CYS A 258 6.43 6.23 14.19
N SER A 259 5.12 6.22 13.92
CA SER A 259 4.09 6.18 14.95
C SER A 259 4.00 4.86 15.70
N TYR A 260 3.41 4.83 16.89
CA TYR A 260 3.19 3.61 17.69
C TYR A 260 4.50 2.85 17.98
N ALA A 261 5.48 3.55 18.55
CA ALA A 261 6.77 3.02 18.99
C ALA A 261 7.08 3.47 20.43
N ASP A 262 8.30 3.22 20.94
CA ASP A 262 8.76 3.68 22.27
C ASP A 262 9.74 4.87 22.17
N LEU A 263 9.68 5.64 21.07
CA LEU A 263 10.65 6.70 20.79
C LEU A 263 10.56 7.80 21.85
N ARG A 264 11.67 8.05 22.55
CA ARG A 264 11.81 9.16 23.53
C ARG A 264 12.37 10.44 22.91
N MET A 265 13.03 10.33 21.77
CA MET A 265 13.68 11.41 21.04
C MET A 265 13.60 11.11 19.54
N LEU A 266 13.55 12.15 18.72
CA LEU A 266 13.60 12.05 17.27
C LEU A 266 14.39 13.24 16.71
N ASP A 267 15.59 12.98 16.18
CA ASP A 267 16.40 13.99 15.50
C ASP A 267 16.18 13.94 13.99
N VAL A 268 15.53 14.97 13.45
CA VAL A 268 15.27 15.16 12.00
C VAL A 268 16.17 16.24 11.38
N SER A 269 17.20 16.71 12.11
CA SER A 269 18.04 17.86 11.71
C SER A 269 18.91 17.62 10.48
N LYS A 270 19.07 16.37 10.05
CA LYS A 270 19.82 15.98 8.82
C LYS A 270 18.90 15.71 7.63
N ASN A 271 17.61 15.59 7.86
CA ASN A 271 16.62 15.13 6.88
C ASN A 271 15.90 16.36 6.27
N LEU A 272 16.69 17.24 5.66
CA LEU A 272 16.23 18.56 5.17
C LEU A 272 15.20 18.48 4.03
N MET A 273 15.06 17.30 3.40
CA MET A 273 14.08 17.03 2.35
C MET A 273 12.71 16.59 2.86
N LEU A 274 12.53 16.45 4.19
CA LEU A 274 11.26 16.00 4.78
C LEU A 274 10.08 16.93 4.43
N ARG A 275 9.00 16.31 3.97
CA ARG A 275 7.69 16.88 3.64
C ARG A 275 6.61 16.39 4.58
N THR A 276 6.76 15.15 5.06
CA THR A 276 5.83 14.46 5.94
C THR A 276 6.58 13.88 7.14
N ILE A 277 6.17 14.25 8.35
CA ILE A 277 6.60 13.61 9.59
C ILE A 277 5.35 13.09 10.31
N VAL A 278 5.28 11.77 10.51
CA VAL A 278 4.23 11.08 11.25
C VAL A 278 4.90 10.30 12.38
N CYS A 279 4.90 10.87 13.57
CA CYS A 279 5.56 10.34 14.78
C CYS A 279 4.60 10.25 15.98
N ALA A 280 3.29 10.21 15.74
CA ALA A 280 2.27 10.14 16.76
C ALA A 280 2.30 8.86 17.62
N THR A 281 1.78 8.94 18.85
CA THR A 281 1.75 7.83 19.81
C THR A 281 3.16 7.31 20.10
N ASN A 282 3.95 8.16 20.74
CA ASN A 282 5.34 7.91 21.17
C ASN A 282 5.58 8.55 22.55
N LYS A 283 6.84 8.73 22.96
CA LYS A 283 7.24 9.37 24.24
C LYS A 283 8.18 10.55 24.00
N ILE A 284 8.06 11.21 22.84
CA ILE A 284 8.93 12.34 22.45
C ILE A 284 8.55 13.56 23.30
N ALA A 285 9.53 14.12 24.01
CA ALA A 285 9.36 15.34 24.81
C ALA A 285 9.84 16.61 24.09
N ASP A 286 10.89 16.47 23.27
CA ASP A 286 11.50 17.55 22.49
C ASP A 286 11.50 17.15 21.00
N LEU A 287 10.84 17.96 20.17
CA LEU A 287 10.79 17.77 18.72
C LEU A 287 11.18 19.07 18.02
N ASN A 288 12.32 19.06 17.32
CA ASN A 288 12.85 20.22 16.60
C ASN A 288 12.71 20.01 15.08
N VAL A 289 11.75 20.71 14.46
CA VAL A 289 11.49 20.68 13.01
C VAL A 289 11.99 21.92 12.26
N SER A 290 12.77 22.78 12.92
CA SER A 290 13.14 24.11 12.40
C SER A 290 14.01 24.10 11.13
N GLY A 291 14.68 22.99 10.82
CA GLY A 291 15.46 22.80 9.59
C GLY A 291 14.67 22.17 8.44
N ASN A 292 13.46 21.67 8.69
CA ASN A 292 12.65 20.93 7.71
C ASN A 292 11.72 21.92 6.97
N HIS A 293 12.29 22.84 6.21
CA HIS A 293 11.56 23.98 5.61
C HIS A 293 10.43 23.56 4.65
N ASN A 294 10.56 22.39 3.99
CA ASN A 294 9.58 21.84 3.06
C ASN A 294 8.46 21.02 3.75
N LEU A 295 8.36 21.07 5.10
CA LEU A 295 7.44 20.25 5.88
C LEU A 295 5.98 20.73 5.69
N GLY A 296 5.24 20.01 4.86
CA GLY A 296 3.82 20.26 4.57
C GLY A 296 2.86 19.54 5.52
N VAL A 297 3.27 18.44 6.15
CA VAL A 297 2.47 17.64 7.08
C VAL A 297 3.27 17.27 8.32
N LEU A 298 2.78 17.66 9.50
CA LEU A 298 3.32 17.24 10.80
C LEU A 298 2.22 16.58 11.63
N ARG A 299 2.43 15.31 11.96
CA ARG A 299 1.59 14.52 12.85
C ARG A 299 2.41 14.04 14.05
N CYS A 300 2.32 14.75 15.16
CA CYS A 300 3.05 14.50 16.41
C CYS A 300 2.11 14.43 17.64
N ASP A 301 0.83 14.09 17.42
CA ASP A 301 -0.14 13.83 18.49
C ASP A 301 0.27 12.67 19.41
N GLU A 302 -0.31 12.59 20.61
CA GLU A 302 -0.05 11.52 21.59
C GLU A 302 1.45 11.37 21.93
N ASN A 303 2.03 12.45 22.43
CA ASN A 303 3.44 12.52 22.83
C ASN A 303 3.57 13.32 24.15
N LEU A 304 4.80 13.66 24.54
CA LEU A 304 5.12 14.42 25.76
C LEU A 304 5.62 15.84 25.43
N ILE A 305 5.30 16.37 24.25
CA ILE A 305 5.85 17.62 23.74
C ILE A 305 5.29 18.79 24.55
N SER A 306 6.17 19.52 25.23
CA SER A 306 5.82 20.70 26.04
C SER A 306 5.94 22.03 25.27
N LYS A 307 6.76 22.05 24.23
CA LYS A 307 6.93 23.19 23.33
C LYS A 307 7.19 22.71 21.90
N LEU A 308 6.51 23.33 20.94
CA LEU A 308 6.67 23.06 19.51
C LEU A 308 6.93 24.38 18.77
N ASP A 309 8.10 24.51 18.13
CA ASP A 309 8.44 25.64 17.26
C ASP A 309 8.32 25.21 15.79
N ILE A 310 7.31 25.76 15.12
CA ILE A 310 6.99 25.56 13.69
C ILE A 310 7.16 26.85 12.88
N SER A 311 7.83 27.86 13.44
CA SER A 311 7.99 29.19 12.82
C SER A 311 8.80 29.20 11.51
N LYS A 312 9.42 28.06 11.16
CA LYS A 312 10.24 27.84 9.95
C LYS A 312 9.62 26.89 8.93
N ASN A 313 8.41 26.41 9.19
CA ASN A 313 7.67 25.47 8.35
C ASN A 313 6.51 26.21 7.68
N GLU A 314 6.84 27.18 6.82
CA GLU A 314 5.86 28.07 6.18
C GLU A 314 4.92 27.33 5.21
N GLU A 315 5.36 26.19 4.67
CA GLU A 315 4.56 25.29 3.83
C GLU A 315 3.60 24.37 4.62
N LEU A 316 3.63 24.39 5.96
CA LEU A 316 2.86 23.49 6.81
C LEU A 316 1.35 23.69 6.59
N SER A 317 0.71 22.65 6.06
CA SER A 317 -0.70 22.61 5.67
C SER A 317 -1.57 21.81 6.63
N ILE A 318 -1.01 20.77 7.24
CA ILE A 318 -1.68 19.86 8.17
C ILE A 318 -0.84 19.74 9.44
N LEU A 319 -1.43 20.09 10.58
CA LEU A 319 -0.83 19.92 11.90
C LEU A 319 -1.76 19.13 12.82
N PHE A 320 -1.27 17.99 13.31
CA PHE A 320 -1.83 17.28 14.46
C PHE A 320 -0.78 17.32 15.58
N CYS A 321 -1.05 18.11 16.61
CA CYS A 321 -0.24 18.22 17.83
C CYS A 321 -1.09 18.06 19.10
N GLY A 322 -2.29 17.48 18.98
CA GLY A 322 -3.16 17.17 20.11
C GLY A 322 -2.58 16.11 21.05
N GLN A 323 -3.18 15.93 22.22
CA GLN A 323 -2.75 14.94 23.23
C GLN A 323 -1.26 15.06 23.59
N ASN A 324 -0.84 16.26 23.97
CA ASN A 324 0.53 16.63 24.33
C ASN A 324 0.53 17.49 25.62
N LEU A 325 1.65 18.17 25.91
CA LEU A 325 1.83 19.03 27.09
C LEU A 325 1.99 20.52 26.72
N LEU A 326 1.47 20.95 25.56
CA LEU A 326 1.62 22.31 25.05
C LEU A 326 0.79 23.31 25.88
N ASP A 327 1.44 24.33 26.45
CA ASP A 327 0.76 25.48 27.08
C ASP A 327 0.39 26.60 26.10
N SER A 328 0.99 26.55 24.91
CA SER A 328 0.92 27.56 23.86
C SER A 328 1.35 26.98 22.51
N ILE A 329 0.87 27.59 21.43
CA ILE A 329 1.31 27.31 20.06
C ILE A 329 1.29 28.62 19.26
N ASP A 330 2.36 28.92 18.54
CA ASP A 330 2.43 30.06 17.61
C ASP A 330 2.20 29.55 16.18
N LEU A 331 1.13 30.05 15.56
CA LEU A 331 0.67 29.67 14.22
C LEU A 331 0.89 30.81 13.20
N SER A 332 1.55 31.91 13.61
CA SER A 332 1.57 33.18 12.87
C SER A 332 2.27 33.11 11.51
N ASN A 333 3.26 32.22 11.36
CA ASN A 333 3.96 31.98 10.09
C ASN A 333 3.31 30.88 9.24
N ASN A 334 2.45 30.03 9.81
CA ASN A 334 1.90 28.84 9.15
C ASN A 334 0.60 29.18 8.38
N SER A 335 0.65 30.21 7.53
CA SER A 335 -0.51 30.70 6.76
C SER A 335 -1.06 29.69 5.73
N ALA A 336 -0.31 28.62 5.45
CA ALA A 336 -0.71 27.51 4.60
C ALA A 336 -1.68 26.51 5.27
N LEU A 337 -1.84 26.54 6.60
CA LEU A 337 -2.66 25.58 7.36
C LEU A 337 -4.11 25.52 6.84
N THR A 338 -4.53 24.31 6.45
CA THR A 338 -5.91 23.92 6.14
C THR A 338 -6.51 23.04 7.25
N PHE A 339 -5.67 22.30 7.97
CA PHE A 339 -6.09 21.44 9.09
C PHE A 339 -5.23 21.69 10.33
N LEU A 340 -5.88 21.91 11.48
CA LEU A 340 -5.25 21.97 12.79
C LEU A 340 -6.03 21.12 13.80
N ASP A 341 -5.35 20.15 14.43
CA ASP A 341 -5.76 19.58 15.71
C ASP A 341 -4.69 19.84 16.79
N CYS A 342 -5.07 20.62 17.78
CA CYS A 342 -4.28 20.96 18.97
C CYS A 342 -4.99 20.57 20.28
N GLY A 343 -6.08 19.79 20.20
CA GLY A 343 -6.89 19.44 21.36
C GLY A 343 -6.18 18.57 22.40
N ASN A 344 -6.72 18.49 23.62
CA ASN A 344 -6.14 17.79 24.76
C ASN A 344 -4.69 18.23 25.04
N ASN A 345 -4.55 19.54 25.32
CA ASN A 345 -3.33 20.26 25.68
C ASN A 345 -3.70 21.34 26.72
N THR A 346 -2.72 21.95 27.39
CA THR A 346 -2.96 23.02 28.39
C THR A 346 -3.02 24.43 27.79
N ILE A 347 -3.29 24.55 26.48
CA ILE A 347 -3.32 25.82 25.73
C ILE A 347 -4.37 26.78 26.31
N GLN A 348 -3.94 27.96 26.78
CA GLN A 348 -4.82 28.99 27.37
C GLN A 348 -5.27 30.08 26.38
N LYS A 349 -4.50 30.30 25.31
CA LYS A 349 -4.83 31.22 24.21
C LYS A 349 -4.48 30.56 22.88
N LEU A 350 -5.42 30.59 21.94
CA LEU A 350 -5.23 30.15 20.57
C LEU A 350 -5.51 31.34 19.62
N ASP A 351 -4.57 31.65 18.74
CA ASP A 351 -4.68 32.71 17.74
C ASP A 351 -4.58 32.09 16.35
N VAL A 352 -5.68 32.14 15.58
CA VAL A 352 -5.79 31.57 14.23
C VAL A 352 -6.04 32.63 13.17
N ALA A 353 -5.90 33.92 13.50
CA ALA A 353 -6.27 35.04 12.63
C ALA A 353 -5.40 35.15 11.35
N LYS A 354 -4.25 34.46 11.30
CA LYS A 354 -3.38 34.37 10.11
C LYS A 354 -3.65 33.15 9.23
N ASN A 355 -4.38 32.16 9.73
CA ASN A 355 -4.58 30.87 9.06
C ASN A 355 -5.88 30.91 8.23
N LEU A 356 -5.93 31.83 7.26
CA LEU A 356 -7.15 32.13 6.47
C LEU A 356 -7.63 30.95 5.60
N LYS A 357 -6.74 29.98 5.34
CA LYS A 357 -7.04 28.74 4.62
C LYS A 357 -7.61 27.63 5.50
N LEU A 358 -7.75 27.83 6.81
CA LEU A 358 -8.16 26.78 7.75
C LEU A 358 -9.60 26.31 7.43
N GLU A 359 -9.72 25.01 7.11
CA GLU A 359 -10.98 24.32 6.79
C GLU A 359 -11.45 23.46 7.95
N SER A 360 -10.52 22.91 8.75
CA SER A 360 -10.82 22.16 9.97
C SER A 360 -9.99 22.66 11.15
N LEU A 361 -10.68 23.01 12.25
CA LEU A 361 -10.07 23.38 13.52
C LEU A 361 -10.58 22.50 14.66
N SER A 362 -9.66 21.83 15.32
CA SER A 362 -9.87 21.07 16.54
C SER A 362 -8.99 21.62 17.67
N CYS A 363 -9.64 22.03 18.75
CA CYS A 363 -9.03 22.56 19.98
C CYS A 363 -9.76 22.07 21.23
N TYR A 364 -10.42 20.90 21.14
CA TYR A 364 -11.17 20.30 22.24
C TYR A 364 -10.29 20.09 23.48
N GLN A 365 -10.89 20.10 24.68
CA GLN A 365 -10.15 19.79 25.93
C GLN A 365 -8.87 20.64 26.08
N THR A 366 -8.97 21.94 25.78
CA THR A 366 -7.96 22.95 26.05
C THR A 366 -8.47 23.98 27.06
N GLU A 367 -7.57 24.77 27.64
CA GLU A 367 -7.92 25.77 28.66
C GLU A 367 -8.38 27.13 28.08
N ILE A 368 -8.58 27.22 26.76
CA ILE A 368 -8.95 28.47 26.08
C ILE A 368 -10.25 29.08 26.60
N LYS A 369 -10.23 30.41 26.76
CA LYS A 369 -11.36 31.24 27.23
C LYS A 369 -11.96 32.12 26.15
N ILE A 370 -11.17 32.42 25.11
CA ILE A 370 -11.55 33.22 23.95
C ILE A 370 -11.02 32.49 22.72
N LEU A 371 -11.85 32.38 21.69
CA LEU A 371 -11.50 31.89 20.36
C LEU A 371 -12.14 32.82 19.33
N ASP A 372 -11.30 33.52 18.56
CA ASP A 372 -11.74 34.32 17.42
C ASP A 372 -11.45 33.54 16.13
N VAL A 373 -12.52 33.14 15.45
CA VAL A 373 -12.49 32.47 14.13
C VAL A 373 -13.12 33.33 13.04
N THR A 374 -13.38 34.61 13.29
CA THR A 374 -14.11 35.50 12.37
C THR A 374 -13.39 35.73 11.05
N GLN A 375 -12.06 35.56 11.02
CA GLN A 375 -11.22 35.66 9.81
C GLN A 375 -11.13 34.33 9.02
N ASN A 376 -11.51 33.21 9.62
CA ASN A 376 -11.35 31.87 9.05
C ASN A 376 -12.61 31.45 8.26
N GLU A 377 -13.01 32.27 7.28
CA GLU A 377 -14.22 32.04 6.45
C GLU A 377 -14.21 30.69 5.69
N SER A 378 -13.05 30.04 5.60
CA SER A 378 -12.88 28.72 5.00
C SER A 378 -13.35 27.55 5.88
N LEU A 379 -13.57 27.75 7.19
CA LEU A 379 -13.92 26.67 8.12
C LEU A 379 -15.18 25.91 7.72
N VAL A 380 -15.02 24.60 7.54
CA VAL A 380 -16.06 23.58 7.32
C VAL A 380 -16.34 22.80 8.61
N GLN A 381 -15.32 22.61 9.46
CA GLN A 381 -15.43 21.89 10.73
C GLN A 381 -14.79 22.68 11.88
N LEU A 382 -15.50 22.79 13.00
CA LEU A 382 -14.99 23.37 14.24
C LEU A 382 -15.33 22.48 15.45
N CYS A 383 -14.31 22.07 16.18
CA CYS A 383 -14.42 21.37 17.46
C CYS A 383 -13.75 22.19 18.57
N CYS A 384 -14.54 22.65 19.54
CA CYS A 384 -14.05 23.26 20.77
C CYS A 384 -14.77 22.71 22.02
N SER A 385 -15.33 21.50 21.93
CA SER A 385 -15.87 20.73 23.07
C SER A 385 -14.89 20.69 24.26
N HIS A 386 -15.39 20.65 25.50
CA HIS A 386 -14.58 20.60 26.72
C HIS A 386 -13.63 21.81 26.95
N THR A 387 -13.89 22.98 26.36
CA THR A 387 -13.11 24.21 26.59
C THR A 387 -13.80 25.18 27.55
N ASN A 388 -13.11 26.27 27.92
CA ASN A 388 -13.58 27.27 28.88
C ASN A 388 -14.22 28.52 28.22
N LEU A 389 -14.62 28.45 26.94
CA LEU A 389 -15.23 29.58 26.24
C LEU A 389 -16.56 30.02 26.90
N GLU A 390 -16.73 31.33 27.10
CA GLU A 390 -18.00 31.92 27.53
C GLU A 390 -18.88 32.34 26.33
N GLN A 391 -18.23 32.79 25.25
CA GLN A 391 -18.87 33.18 24.00
C GLN A 391 -18.06 32.66 22.82
N LEU A 392 -18.73 32.38 21.70
CA LEU A 392 -18.10 31.99 20.44
C LEU A 392 -18.75 32.78 19.28
N ASN A 393 -17.94 33.37 18.40
CA ASN A 393 -18.44 34.05 17.22
C ASN A 393 -18.08 33.30 15.94
N ILE A 394 -19.09 32.69 15.31
CA ILE A 394 -18.99 31.99 14.03
C ILE A 394 -19.80 32.66 12.91
N SER A 395 -20.20 33.93 13.06
CA SER A 395 -21.05 34.65 12.11
C SER A 395 -20.45 34.80 10.70
N SER A 396 -19.13 34.67 10.57
CA SER A 396 -18.41 34.73 9.29
C SER A 396 -18.23 33.34 8.64
N ASN A 397 -18.31 32.25 9.42
CA ASN A 397 -17.91 30.90 9.00
C ASN A 397 -19.04 30.15 8.28
N LYS A 398 -19.62 30.75 7.25
CA LYS A 398 -20.79 30.26 6.50
C LYS A 398 -20.57 28.90 5.78
N LYS A 399 -19.31 28.45 5.68
CA LYS A 399 -18.94 27.14 5.15
C LYS A 399 -19.08 26.00 6.17
N LEU A 400 -19.27 26.29 7.47
CA LEU A 400 -19.39 25.28 8.51
C LEU A 400 -20.49 24.25 8.18
N ARG A 401 -20.18 22.98 8.42
CA ARG A 401 -21.07 21.81 8.32
C ARG A 401 -21.03 20.96 9.58
N SER A 402 -19.95 21.04 10.36
CA SER A 402 -19.81 20.36 11.65
C SER A 402 -19.38 21.36 12.73
N LEU A 403 -20.09 21.37 13.85
CA LEU A 403 -19.83 22.22 15.01
C LEU A 403 -20.01 21.40 16.29
N TRP A 404 -18.92 21.14 17.01
CA TRP A 404 -18.92 20.35 18.23
C TRP A 404 -18.55 21.22 19.44
N LEU A 405 -19.53 21.33 20.34
CA LEU A 405 -19.60 22.21 21.51
C LEU A 405 -20.01 21.43 22.77
N GLU A 406 -19.62 20.15 22.87
CA GLU A 406 -20.02 19.26 23.96
C GLU A 406 -19.29 19.59 25.27
N ASN A 407 -19.96 19.42 26.40
CA ASN A 407 -19.41 19.63 27.75
C ASN A 407 -18.76 21.02 27.95
N MET A 408 -19.43 22.09 27.53
CA MET A 408 -18.99 23.50 27.64
C MET A 408 -19.85 24.28 28.63
N PRO A 409 -19.68 24.09 29.96
CA PRO A 409 -20.61 24.63 30.97
C PRO A 409 -20.64 26.16 31.06
N LYS A 410 -19.60 26.85 30.61
CA LYS A 410 -19.48 28.32 30.60
C LYS A 410 -20.06 28.97 29.34
N LEU A 411 -20.19 28.23 28.25
CA LEU A 411 -20.62 28.77 26.97
C LEU A 411 -22.09 29.16 27.05
N ASN A 412 -22.37 30.44 26.82
CA ASN A 412 -23.71 31.00 26.88
C ASN A 412 -24.17 31.61 25.55
N LYS A 413 -23.31 32.33 24.83
CA LYS A 413 -23.66 32.99 23.55
C LYS A 413 -22.88 32.39 22.38
N VAL A 414 -23.57 31.91 21.35
CA VAL A 414 -22.98 31.57 20.04
C VAL A 414 -23.55 32.48 18.97
N CYS A 415 -22.70 33.33 18.39
CA CYS A 415 -23.08 34.25 17.32
C CYS A 415 -23.00 33.52 15.96
N VAL A 416 -24.10 33.55 15.18
CA VAL A 416 -24.28 32.80 13.93
C VAL A 416 -24.74 33.71 12.78
N TRP A 417 -24.58 33.26 11.53
CA TRP A 417 -24.89 34.08 10.34
C TRP A 417 -26.39 34.24 10.04
N ASN A 418 -27.24 33.31 10.50
CA ASN A 418 -28.70 33.39 10.37
C ASN A 418 -29.42 32.58 11.46
N LEU A 419 -30.72 32.80 11.59
CA LEU A 419 -31.64 31.96 12.37
C LEU A 419 -32.80 31.50 11.45
N PRO A 420 -33.39 30.31 11.66
CA PRO A 420 -33.03 29.32 12.68
C PRO A 420 -31.65 28.71 12.46
N PHE A 421 -31.01 28.28 13.55
CA PHE A 421 -29.72 27.58 13.55
C PHE A 421 -29.87 26.26 14.31
N PRO A 422 -29.27 25.14 13.84
CA PRO A 422 -28.50 25.01 12.60
C PRO A 422 -29.38 25.23 11.34
N PRO A 423 -28.77 25.63 10.20
CA PRO A 423 -29.53 25.82 8.96
C PRO A 423 -30.08 24.49 8.43
N ASN A 424 -31.23 24.54 7.74
CA ASN A 424 -31.84 23.37 7.11
C ASN A 424 -30.87 22.67 6.15
N GLY A 425 -30.53 21.41 6.44
CA GLY A 425 -29.63 20.58 5.62
C GLY A 425 -28.84 19.58 6.48
N ASN A 426 -27.81 18.96 5.90
CA ASN A 426 -26.86 18.13 6.65
C ASN A 426 -25.87 19.05 7.40
N PHE A 427 -26.20 19.37 8.66
CA PHE A 427 -25.34 20.07 9.59
C PHE A 427 -25.21 19.27 10.89
N ASP A 428 -24.00 18.82 11.24
CA ASP A 428 -23.70 18.08 12.47
C ASP A 428 -23.43 19.07 13.61
N LEU A 429 -24.46 19.37 14.41
CA LEU A 429 -24.33 20.17 15.63
C LEU A 429 -24.38 19.25 16.85
N ARG A 430 -23.33 19.28 17.67
CA ARG A 430 -23.29 18.60 18.98
C ARG A 430 -23.08 19.64 20.07
N ALA A 431 -23.96 19.65 21.05
CA ALA A 431 -23.94 20.59 22.18
C ALA A 431 -24.39 19.92 23.49
N ASP A 432 -24.25 18.60 23.57
CA ASP A 432 -24.66 17.83 24.74
C ASP A 432 -23.84 18.28 25.98
N ASN A 433 -24.51 18.33 27.13
CA ASN A 433 -23.96 18.85 28.40
C ASN A 433 -23.45 20.30 28.35
N SER A 434 -23.96 21.13 27.42
CA SER A 434 -23.70 22.57 27.36
C SER A 434 -25.00 23.38 27.62
N PRO A 435 -25.53 23.36 28.86
CA PRO A 435 -26.93 23.70 29.14
C PRO A 435 -27.31 25.17 28.97
N ASN A 436 -26.34 26.07 28.87
CA ASN A 436 -26.54 27.52 28.82
C ASN A 436 -26.49 28.11 27.39
N VAL A 437 -26.20 27.28 26.38
CA VAL A 437 -25.94 27.73 25.01
C VAL A 437 -27.22 28.21 24.32
N TYR A 438 -27.22 29.46 23.85
CA TYR A 438 -28.18 29.95 22.86
C TYR A 438 -27.48 30.52 21.62
N PHE A 439 -28.16 30.42 20.49
CA PHE A 439 -27.70 30.94 19.20
C PHE A 439 -28.34 32.29 18.90
N THR A 440 -27.57 33.25 18.37
CA THR A 440 -28.06 34.58 18.02
C THR A 440 -27.42 35.11 16.73
N ALA A 441 -28.21 35.83 15.92
CA ALA A 441 -27.68 36.61 14.80
C ALA A 441 -27.24 38.04 15.21
N ASN A 442 -27.59 38.49 16.43
CA ASN A 442 -27.12 39.76 16.96
C ASN A 442 -25.73 39.57 17.58
N CYS A 443 -24.71 39.84 16.78
CA CYS A 443 -23.30 39.57 17.10
C CYS A 443 -22.60 40.72 17.85
N ASN A 444 -23.29 41.86 18.02
CA ASN A 444 -22.83 43.02 18.79
C ASN A 444 -22.94 42.79 20.31
#